data_AF-A0ABC8K6S9-F1
#
_entry.id   AF-A0ABC8K6S9-F1
#
_cell.length_a   1.000
_cell.length_b   1.000
_cell.length_c   1.000
_cell.angle_alpha   90.00
_cell.angle_beta   90.00
_cell.angle_gamma   90.00
#
_symmetry.space_group_name_H-M   'P 1'
#
loop_
_entity.id
_entity.type
_entity.pdbx_description
1 polymer ?
#
loop_
_entity_poly.entity_id
_entity_poly.type
_entity_poly.pdbx_seq_one_letter_code
_entity_poly.pdbx_strand_id
1 'polypeptide(L)'
;MSELSLADRATIANMSPEYGAPMGFFPVDHFTLEYLKLTGRSDETVSMIESYLRANNMFVDSNEPQQERSYTTYLQLDLGHIEQCISDPKRYLSHLFNSATSLLPSYSF
;
A
#
# COMPACT_ATOMS: atom_id res chain seq x y z
N MET A 1 7.80 -0.18 5.27
CA MET A 1 6.31 -0.12 5.32
C MET A 1 5.78 0.66 6.51
N SER A 2 6.55 0.82 7.59
CA SER A 2 6.15 1.59 8.78
C SER A 2 5.90 3.09 8.55
N GLU A 3 6.33 3.63 7.41
CA GLU A 3 6.16 5.05 7.07
C GLU A 3 4.81 5.37 6.41
N LEU A 4 4.07 4.36 5.92
CA LEU A 4 2.76 4.56 5.28
C LEU A 4 1.64 4.42 6.31
N SER A 5 0.81 5.44 6.41
CA SER A 5 -0.40 5.39 7.25
C SER A 5 -1.43 4.40 6.69
N LEU A 6 -2.41 4.00 7.49
CA LEU A 6 -3.48 3.12 7.01
C LEU A 6 -4.29 3.76 5.87
N ALA A 7 -4.47 5.09 5.90
CA ALA A 7 -5.18 5.82 4.85
C ALA A 7 -4.40 5.78 3.51
N ASP A 8 -3.08 5.90 3.55
CA ASP A 8 -2.23 5.81 2.35
C ASP A 8 -2.31 4.41 1.75
N ARG A 9 -2.24 3.38 2.60
CA ARG A 9 -2.38 1.97 2.19
C ARG A 9 -3.73 1.71 1.54
N ALA A 10 -4.81 2.21 2.14
CA ALA A 10 -6.15 2.09 1.58
C ALA A 10 -6.26 2.77 0.21
N THR A 11 -5.67 3.96 0.06
CA THR A 11 -5.63 4.69 -1.23
C THR A 11 -4.92 3.87 -2.32
N ILE A 12 -3.75 3.31 -2.01
CA ILE A 12 -2.99 2.46 -2.95
C ILE A 12 -3.77 1.18 -3.30
N ALA A 13 -4.34 0.52 -2.30
CA ALA A 13 -5.11 -0.71 -2.51
C ALA A 13 -6.38 -0.48 -3.33
N ASN A 14 -7.05 0.67 -3.15
CA ASN A 14 -8.25 1.02 -3.92
C ASN A 14 -7.97 1.18 -5.42
N MET A 15 -6.73 1.50 -5.80
CA MET A 15 -6.31 1.63 -7.20
C MET A 15 -5.95 0.29 -7.88
N SER A 16 -6.23 -0.86 -7.24
CA SER A 16 -5.90 -2.19 -7.81
C SER A 16 -6.42 -2.43 -9.22
N PRO A 17 -7.68 -2.07 -9.54
CA PRO A 17 -8.22 -2.22 -10.89
C PRO A 17 -7.40 -1.46 -11.95
N GLU A 18 -6.86 -0.30 -11.61
CA GLU A 18 -6.15 0.60 -12.52
C GLU A 18 -4.79 0.05 -12.95
N TYR A 19 -4.04 -0.61 -12.06
CA TYR A 19 -2.78 -1.28 -12.40
C TYR A 19 -2.94 -2.77 -12.74
N GLY A 20 -4.19 -3.23 -12.92
CA GLY A 20 -4.50 -4.57 -13.42
C GLY A 20 -4.31 -5.70 -12.40
N ALA A 21 -4.21 -5.38 -11.11
CA ALA A 21 -4.13 -6.41 -10.07
C ALA A 21 -5.53 -6.86 -9.63
N PRO A 22 -5.72 -8.15 -9.31
CA PRO A 22 -6.99 -8.64 -8.77
C PRO A 22 -7.30 -8.05 -7.39
N MET A 23 -6.28 -7.73 -6.60
CA MET A 23 -6.39 -7.05 -5.31
C MET A 23 -5.04 -6.43 -4.88
N GLY A 24 -5.12 -5.42 -4.02
CA GLY A 24 -3.99 -4.80 -3.33
C GLY A 24 -3.97 -5.27 -1.88
N PHE A 25 -2.83 -5.81 -1.43
CA PHE A 25 -2.70 -6.39 -0.10
C PHE A 25 -1.64 -5.67 0.72
N PHE A 26 -2.02 -5.24 1.92
CA PHE A 26 -1.09 -4.79 2.96
C PHE A 26 -1.24 -5.73 4.17
N PRO A 27 -0.16 -6.36 4.65
CA PRO A 27 -0.22 -7.22 5.84
C PRO A 27 -0.71 -6.47 7.07
N VAL A 28 -1.33 -7.20 8.01
CA VAL A 28 -1.76 -6.64 9.28
C VAL A 28 -0.54 -6.38 10.16
N ASP A 29 -0.48 -5.18 10.72
CA ASP A 29 0.57 -4.71 11.62
C ASP A 29 -0.03 -3.88 12.77
N HIS A 30 0.83 -3.29 13.60
CA HIS A 30 0.40 -2.46 14.74
C HIS A 30 -0.49 -1.29 14.34
N PHE A 31 -0.22 -0.60 13.23
CA PHE A 31 -1.07 0.49 12.74
C PHE A 31 -2.49 0.02 12.40
N THR A 32 -2.60 -1.21 11.89
CA THR A 32 -3.90 -1.83 11.61
C THR A 32 -4.67 -2.10 12.91
N LEU A 33 -4.00 -2.60 13.96
CA LEU A 33 -4.62 -2.83 15.27
C LEU A 33 -5.03 -1.52 15.96
N GLU A 34 -4.18 -0.48 15.89
CA GLU A 34 -4.52 0.86 16.40
C GLU A 34 -5.76 1.43 15.71
N TYR A 35 -5.87 1.27 14.39
CA TYR A 35 -7.05 1.70 13.67
C TYR A 35 -8.32 0.95 14.09
N LEU A 36 -8.23 -0.36 14.38
CA LEU A 36 -9.37 -1.11 14.92
C LEU A 36 -9.83 -0.53 16.26
N LYS A 37 -8.90 -0.17 17.15
CA LYS A 37 -9.24 0.50 18.43
C LYS A 37 -9.90 1.86 18.19
N LEU A 38 -9.31 2.69 17.33
CA LEU A 38 -9.82 4.03 16.99
C LEU A 38 -11.24 3.99 16.42
N THR A 39 -11.57 2.92 15.68
CA THR A 39 -12.89 2.72 15.09
C THR A 39 -13.87 1.94 15.99
N GLY A 40 -13.56 1.84 17.29
CA GLY A 40 -14.48 1.38 18.33
C GLY A 40 -14.44 -0.11 18.66
N ARG A 41 -13.42 -0.86 18.24
CA ARG A 41 -13.25 -2.26 18.68
C ARG A 41 -12.71 -2.28 20.10
N SER A 42 -13.22 -3.18 20.94
CA SER A 42 -12.75 -3.33 22.32
C SER A 42 -11.31 -3.83 22.37
N ASP A 43 -10.58 -3.48 23.43
CA ASP A 43 -9.22 -3.98 23.65
C ASP A 43 -9.14 -5.51 23.68
N GLU A 44 -10.16 -6.16 24.26
CA GLU A 44 -10.28 -7.63 24.27
C GLU A 44 -10.35 -8.20 22.84
N THR A 45 -11.17 -7.60 21.98
CA THR A 45 -11.31 -8.03 20.57
C THR A 45 -10.00 -7.84 19.81
N VAL A 46 -9.33 -6.69 20.01
CA VAL A 46 -8.07 -6.40 19.32
C VAL A 46 -6.96 -7.34 19.79
N SER A 47 -6.89 -7.62 21.09
CA SER A 47 -5.94 -8.59 21.65
C SER A 47 -6.17 -10.00 21.13
N MET A 48 -7.44 -10.41 20.97
CA MET A 48 -7.80 -11.70 20.38
C MET A 48 -7.36 -11.77 18.91
N ILE A 49 -7.62 -10.72 18.13
CA ILE A 49 -7.20 -10.63 16.72
C ILE A 49 -5.69 -10.73 16.60
N GLU A 50 -4.93 -9.96 17.39
CA GLU A 50 -3.47 -10.02 17.37
C GLU A 50 -2.95 -11.42 17.70
N SER A 51 -3.45 -12.02 18.78
CA SER A 51 -3.04 -13.36 19.21
C SER A 51 -3.29 -14.40 18.13
N TYR A 52 -4.46 -14.34 17.48
CA TYR A 52 -4.80 -15.21 16.36
C TYR A 52 -3.86 -15.01 15.17
N LEU A 53 -3.62 -13.76 14.76
CA LEU A 53 -2.77 -13.47 13.60
C LEU A 53 -1.32 -13.87 13.86
N ARG A 54 -0.79 -13.65 15.06
CA ARG A 54 0.55 -14.08 15.46
C ARG A 54 0.68 -15.60 15.46
N ALA A 55 -0.30 -16.31 16.03
CA ALA A 55 -0.31 -17.78 16.04
C ALA A 55 -0.32 -18.41 14.63
N ASN A 56 -0.83 -17.67 13.63
CA ASN A 56 -0.92 -18.12 12.25
C ASN A 56 0.15 -17.49 11.33
N ASN A 57 1.16 -16.79 11.87
CA ASN A 57 2.21 -16.10 11.09
C ASN A 57 1.65 -15.08 10.07
N MET A 58 0.51 -14.45 10.39
CA MET A 58 -0.16 -13.45 9.56
C MET A 58 0.03 -12.02 10.06
N PHE A 59 0.69 -11.85 11.21
CA PHE A 59 1.02 -10.54 11.76
C PHE A 59 2.43 -10.12 11.36
N VAL A 60 2.59 -8.85 10.96
CA VAL A 60 3.88 -8.28 10.56
C VAL A 60 4.34 -7.27 11.59
N ASP A 61 5.42 -7.61 12.28
CA ASP A 61 6.09 -6.71 13.21
C ASP A 61 7.45 -6.27 12.64
N SER A 62 7.62 -4.97 12.38
CA SER A 62 8.87 -4.44 11.81
C SER A 62 10.08 -4.58 12.74
N ASN A 63 9.85 -4.87 14.03
CA ASN A 63 10.92 -5.09 15.01
C ASN A 63 11.35 -6.57 15.11
N GLU A 64 10.59 -7.48 14.51
CA GLU A 64 10.88 -8.92 14.52
C GLU A 64 11.58 -9.35 13.22
N PRO A 65 12.42 -10.39 13.26
CA PRO A 65 13.01 -10.97 12.05
C PRO A 65 11.90 -11.36 11.07
N GLN A 66 11.89 -10.71 9.91
CA GLN A 66 10.87 -10.97 8.90
C GLN A 66 11.17 -12.27 8.18
N GLN A 67 10.17 -13.14 8.09
CA GLN A 67 10.26 -14.31 7.22
C GLN A 67 10.29 -13.84 5.77
N GLU A 68 11.26 -14.34 5.00
CA GLU A 68 11.39 -13.98 3.59
C GLU A 68 10.19 -14.52 2.80
N ARG A 69 9.42 -13.61 2.21
CA ARG A 69 8.26 -13.95 1.39
C ARG A 69 8.73 -14.22 -0.03
N SER A 70 8.39 -15.39 -0.56
CA SER A 70 8.65 -15.74 -1.96
C SER A 70 7.55 -15.17 -2.85
N TYR A 71 7.90 -14.23 -3.72
CA TYR A 71 7.02 -13.68 -4.73
C TYR A 71 7.52 -14.06 -6.12
N THR A 72 6.61 -14.15 -7.09
CA THR A 72 6.96 -14.42 -8.49
C THR A 72 7.83 -13.31 -9.08
N THR A 73 7.55 -12.07 -8.69
CA THR A 73 8.26 -10.87 -9.14
C THR A 73 8.34 -9.85 -8.00
N TYR A 74 9.46 -9.13 -7.93
CA TYR A 74 9.65 -8.03 -6.99
C TYR A 74 9.75 -6.72 -7.77
N LEU A 75 8.99 -5.71 -7.34
CA LEU A 75 9.20 -4.31 -7.74
C LEU A 75 9.61 -3.52 -6.50
N GLN A 76 10.57 -2.62 -6.67
CA GLN A 76 11.00 -1.70 -5.63
C GLN A 76 10.65 -0.27 -6.03
N LEU A 77 10.09 0.49 -5.09
CA LEU A 77 9.77 1.90 -5.26
C LEU A 77 10.39 2.67 -4.09
N ASP A 78 11.22 3.65 -4.42
CA ASP A 78 11.75 4.60 -3.45
C ASP A 78 10.83 5.83 -3.37
N LEU A 79 10.22 6.03 -2.21
CA LEU A 79 9.28 7.14 -1.98
C LEU A 79 10.00 8.50 -1.99
N GLY A 80 11.31 8.56 -1.74
CA GLY A 80 12.08 9.81 -1.72
C GLY A 80 12.27 10.45 -3.11
N HIS A 81 12.07 9.68 -4.18
CA HIS A 81 12.18 10.13 -5.57
C HIS A 81 10.82 10.44 -6.21
N ILE A 82 9.71 10.32 -5.46
CA ILE A 82 8.37 10.55 -5.99
C ILE A 82 8.07 12.04 -6.05
N GLU A 83 7.53 12.48 -7.19
CA GLU A 83 7.06 13.84 -7.41
C GLU A 83 5.52 13.91 -7.44
N GLN A 84 4.98 15.10 -7.20
CA GLN A 84 3.55 15.35 -7.33
C GLN A 84 3.12 15.21 -8.79
N CYS A 85 2.06 14.44 -9.03
CA CYS A 85 1.52 14.21 -10.37
C CYS A 85 -0.01 14.27 -10.38
N ILE A 86 -0.58 14.50 -11.56
CA ILE A 86 -2.02 14.43 -11.81
C ILE A 86 -2.23 13.42 -12.94
N SER A 87 -3.15 12.47 -12.76
CA SER A 87 -3.53 11.53 -13.81
C SER A 87 -4.60 12.12 -14.73
N ASP A 88 -4.44 11.96 -16.05
CA ASP A 88 -5.46 12.36 -17.04
C ASP A 88 -6.75 11.55 -16.83
N PRO A 89 -7.93 12.18 -16.67
CA PRO A 89 -9.22 11.49 -16.54
C PRO A 89 -9.54 10.52 -17.68
N LYS A 90 -8.98 10.73 -18.87
CA LYS A 90 -9.17 9.84 -20.03
C LYS A 90 -8.29 8.59 -19.97
N ARG A 91 -7.21 8.62 -19.18
CA ARG A 91 -6.28 7.49 -19.01
C ARG A 91 -5.64 7.57 -17.62
N TYR A 92 -6.25 6.88 -16.65
CA TYR A 92 -5.88 6.90 -15.23
C TYR A 92 -4.39 6.62 -14.93
N LEU A 93 -3.66 5.97 -15.85
CA LEU A 93 -2.24 5.65 -15.75
C LEU A 93 -1.28 6.62 -16.48
N SER A 94 -1.78 7.69 -17.11
CA SER A 94 -0.91 8.71 -17.72
C SER A 94 -0.76 9.90 -16.79
N HIS A 95 0.47 10.15 -16.34
CA HIS A 95 0.82 11.28 -15.50
C HIS A 95 1.10 12.53 -16.33
N LEU A 96 0.44 13.64 -15.97
CA LEU A 96 0.81 14.98 -16.41
C LEU A 96 1.76 15.56 -15.35
N PHE A 97 3.01 15.79 -15.75
CA PHE A 97 4.00 16.48 -14.91
C PHE A 97 3.82 18.00 -15.05
N ASN A 98 3.69 18.68 -13.91
CA ASN A 98 3.56 20.14 -13.88
C ASN A 98 4.97 20.77 -13.76
N SER A 99 5.78 20.61 -14.80
CA SER A 99 6.93 21.48 -15.03
C SER A 99 6.79 22.07 -16.42
N ALA A 100 6.90 23.40 -16.52
CA ALA A 100 6.95 24.06 -17.81
C ALA A 100 8.08 23.42 -18.64
N THR A 101 7.79 23.15 -19.93
CA THR A 101 8.72 22.79 -21.04
C THR A 101 8.61 21.33 -21.56
N SER A 102 7.73 21.16 -22.55
CA SER A 102 7.95 20.50 -23.86
C SER A 102 8.83 19.24 -23.99
N LEU A 103 8.26 18.14 -24.50
CA LEU A 103 8.41 17.60 -25.88
C LEU A 103 7.90 16.14 -25.94
N LEU A 104 6.95 15.90 -26.86
CA LEU A 104 6.38 14.62 -27.31
C LEU A 104 7.46 13.62 -27.83
N PRO A 105 7.25 12.27 -27.92
CA PRO A 105 6.07 11.69 -28.58
C PRO A 105 5.43 10.43 -27.98
N SER A 106 4.17 10.31 -28.38
CA SER A 106 3.27 9.17 -28.33
C SER A 106 3.91 7.84 -28.76
N TYR A 107 3.86 6.85 -27.87
CA TYR A 107 3.95 5.44 -28.26
C TYR A 107 2.56 4.81 -28.19
N SER A 108 2.09 4.37 -29.36
CA SER A 108 0.93 3.49 -29.53
C SER A 108 1.35 2.05 -29.23
N PHE A 109 0.51 1.33 -28.50
CA PHE A 109 0.31 -0.12 -28.67
C PHE A 109 -1.07 -0.31 -29.29
#